data_AF-A0A960M3Q4-F1
#
_entry.id   AF-A0A960M3Q4-F1
#
_cell.length_a   1.000
_cell.length_b   1.000
_cell.length_c   1.000
_cell.angle_alpha   90.00
_cell.angle_beta   90.00
_cell.angle_gamma   90.00
#
_symmetry.space_group_name_H-M   'P 1'
#
loop_
_entity.id
_entity.type
_entity.pdbx_description
1 polymer ?
#
loop_
_entity_poly.entity_id
_entity_poly.type
_entity_poly.pdbx_seq_one_letter_code
_entity_poly.pdbx_strand_id
1 'polypeptide(L)'
;MSESLFFPKKAKEVVDLEGYEKQVNQEVNRMYGYLHSKVGNGEVKTRLHDQLIWLQYQINYFHRFQDLSLFEENFNWVVKNFNHELSIPEGQAFKTISKKTL
;
A
#
# COMPACT_ATOMS: atom_id res chain seq x y z
N MET A 1 46.71 12.59 6.56
CA MET A 1 45.83 12.83 5.38
C MET A 1 44.95 11.59 5.25
N SER A 2 43.62 11.75 5.31
CA SER A 2 42.67 10.62 5.31
C SER A 2 42.34 10.25 3.87
N GLU A 3 42.60 9.00 3.50
CA GLU A 3 42.13 8.43 2.24
C GLU A 3 40.61 8.30 2.30
N SER A 4 39.93 9.06 1.44
CA SER A 4 38.49 8.97 1.29
C SER A 4 38.16 7.63 0.63
N LEU A 5 37.44 6.77 1.35
CA LEU A 5 36.84 5.56 0.81
C LEU A 5 35.87 5.96 -0.30
N PHE A 6 36.30 5.76 -1.55
CA PHE A 6 35.45 5.93 -2.71
C PHE A 6 34.46 4.76 -2.74
N PHE A 7 33.28 4.96 -2.16
CA PHE A 7 32.18 4.01 -2.35
C PHE A 7 31.66 4.19 -3.77
N PRO A 8 31.72 3.16 -4.65
CA PRO A 8 31.03 3.24 -5.92
C PRO A 8 29.55 3.44 -5.61
N LYS A 9 29.05 4.63 -5.93
CA LYS A 9 27.62 4.94 -5.94
C LYS A 9 27.00 3.85 -6.81
N LYS A 10 26.27 2.90 -6.21
CA LYS A 10 25.49 1.90 -6.97
C LYS A 10 24.79 2.69 -8.08
N ALA A 11 25.05 2.31 -9.33
CA ALA A 11 24.31 2.85 -10.45
C ALA A 11 22.83 2.72 -10.07
N LYS A 12 22.12 3.85 -10.01
CA LYS A 12 20.68 3.84 -9.80
C LYS A 12 20.12 2.95 -10.89
N GLU A 13 19.59 1.80 -10.51
CA GLU A 13 18.83 0.95 -11.42
C GLU A 13 17.82 1.87 -12.10
N VAL A 14 17.87 1.95 -13.43
CA VAL A 14 16.93 2.78 -14.18
C VAL A 14 15.59 2.06 -14.06
N VAL A 15 14.82 2.44 -13.04
CA VAL A 15 13.48 1.90 -12.84
C VAL A 15 12.63 2.36 -14.01
N ASP A 16 12.05 1.41 -14.72
CA ASP A 16 11.00 1.67 -15.70
C ASP A 16 9.73 2.13 -14.95
N LEU A 17 9.64 3.44 -14.74
CA LEU A 17 8.56 4.07 -14.02
C LEU A 17 7.21 3.85 -14.70
N GLU A 18 7.17 3.78 -16.03
CA GLU A 18 5.94 3.59 -16.80
C GLU A 18 5.43 2.15 -16.66
N GLY A 19 6.32 1.17 -16.80
CA GLY A 19 6.00 -0.23 -16.56
C GLY A 19 5.52 -0.47 -15.12
N TYR A 20 6.14 0.19 -14.16
CA TYR A 20 5.78 0.11 -12.75
C TYR A 20 4.42 0.78 -12.45
N GLU A 21 4.18 2.00 -12.95
CA GLU A 21 2.89 2.70 -12.78
C GLU A 21 1.73 1.87 -13.34
N LYS A 22 1.94 1.20 -14.48
CA LYS A 22 0.95 0.29 -15.07
C LYS A 22 0.63 -0.89 -14.16
N GLN A 23 1.63 -1.51 -13.52
CA GLN A 23 1.43 -2.62 -12.58
C GLN A 23 0.66 -2.16 -11.34
N VAL A 24 1.04 -1.01 -10.77
CA VAL A 24 0.34 -0.38 -9.64
C VAL A 24 -1.14 -0.15 -9.97
N ASN A 25 -1.42 0.48 -11.12
CA ASN A 25 -2.78 0.79 -11.53
C ASN A 25 -3.62 -0.49 -11.75
N GLN A 26 -3.03 -1.55 -12.31
CA GLN A 26 -3.69 -2.84 -12.44
C GLN A 26 -4.05 -3.45 -11.08
N GLU A 27 -3.13 -3.40 -10.12
CA GLU A 27 -3.36 -3.95 -8.79
C GLU A 27 -4.40 -3.15 -8.00
N VAL A 28 -4.37 -1.82 -8.08
CA VAL A 28 -5.39 -0.95 -7.48
C VAL A 28 -6.77 -1.26 -8.05
N ASN A 29 -6.89 -1.37 -9.38
CA ASN A 29 -8.15 -1.74 -10.02
C ASN A 29 -8.64 -3.13 -9.60
N ARG A 30 -7.73 -4.10 -9.45
CA ARG A 30 -8.06 -5.44 -8.93
C ARG A 30 -8.62 -5.36 -7.51
N MET A 31 -7.98 -4.59 -6.63
CA MET A 31 -8.42 -4.41 -5.24
C MET A 31 -9.79 -3.73 -5.16
N TYR A 32 -10.04 -2.65 -5.92
CA TYR A 32 -11.37 -2.04 -6.03
C TYR A 32 -12.41 -3.05 -6.53
N GLY A 33 -12.12 -3.79 -7.61
CA GLY A 33 -13.03 -4.81 -8.14
C GLY A 33 -13.39 -5.87 -7.11
N TYR A 34 -12.41 -6.32 -6.32
CA TYR A 34 -12.63 -7.28 -5.24
C TYR A 34 -13.50 -6.70 -4.13
N LEU A 35 -13.19 -5.48 -3.68
CA LEU A 35 -13.93 -4.77 -2.64
C LEU A 35 -15.42 -4.63 -2.97
N HIS A 36 -15.74 -4.33 -4.22
CA HIS A 36 -17.13 -4.15 -4.65
C HIS A 36 -17.88 -5.47 -4.89
N SER A 37 -17.18 -6.54 -5.30
CA SER A 37 -17.82 -7.79 -5.74
C SER A 37 -17.79 -8.94 -4.73
N LYS A 38 -16.84 -8.93 -3.77
CA LYS A 38 -16.59 -10.06 -2.86
C LYS A 38 -16.71 -9.72 -1.39
N VAL A 39 -16.60 -8.45 -1.01
CA VAL A 39 -16.67 -8.05 0.40
C VAL A 39 -18.13 -7.68 0.76
N GLY A 40 -18.81 -8.61 1.42
CA GLY A 40 -20.19 -8.43 1.91
C GLY A 40 -20.26 -7.72 3.27
N ASN A 41 -19.24 -7.87 4.10
CA ASN A 41 -19.17 -7.22 5.42
C ASN A 41 -18.92 -5.71 5.28
N GLY A 42 -19.89 -4.89 5.71
CA GLY A 42 -19.84 -3.44 5.59
C GLY A 42 -18.66 -2.77 6.30
N GLU A 43 -18.26 -3.25 7.49
CA GLU A 43 -17.13 -2.66 8.22
C GLU A 43 -15.79 -2.96 7.57
N VAL A 44 -15.58 -4.22 7.16
CA VAL A 44 -14.38 -4.63 6.41
C VAL A 44 -14.31 -3.85 5.11
N LYS A 45 -15.45 -3.71 4.42
CA LYS A 45 -15.54 -2.94 3.17
C LYS A 45 -15.13 -1.49 3.37
N THR A 46 -15.61 -0.83 4.41
CA THR A 46 -15.23 0.57 4.72
C THR A 46 -13.73 0.69 5.00
N ARG A 47 -13.14 -0.18 5.85
CA ARG A 47 -11.71 -0.13 6.16
C ARG A 47 -10.83 -0.32 4.92
N LEU A 48 -11.16 -1.31 4.10
CA LEU A 48 -10.44 -1.57 2.86
C LEU A 48 -10.62 -0.43 1.86
N HIS A 49 -11.80 0.19 1.81
CA HIS A 49 -12.05 1.37 0.98
C HIS A 49 -11.17 2.56 1.40
N ASP A 50 -11.07 2.83 2.69
CA ASP A 50 -10.24 3.92 3.23
C ASP A 50 -8.75 3.70 2.92
N GLN A 51 -8.28 2.46 2.97
CA GLN A 51 -6.91 2.10 2.56
C GLN A 51 -6.67 2.37 1.07
N LEU A 52 -7.64 2.05 0.20
CA LEU A 52 -7.52 2.33 -1.24
C LEU A 52 -7.56 3.83 -1.55
N ILE A 53 -8.40 4.59 -0.86
CA ILE A 53 -8.39 6.06 -0.94
C ILE A 53 -7.02 6.61 -0.55
N TRP A 54 -6.47 6.14 0.57
CA TRP A 54 -5.14 6.57 1.00
C TRP A 54 -4.06 6.22 -0.03
N LEU A 55 -4.12 5.03 -0.62
CA LEU A 55 -3.18 4.64 -1.68
C LEU A 55 -3.29 5.57 -2.90
N GLN A 56 -4.50 5.95 -3.29
CA GLN A 56 -4.72 6.92 -4.37
C GLN A 56 -4.07 8.27 -4.08
N TYR A 57 -4.09 8.73 -2.81
CA TYR A 57 -3.36 9.93 -2.41
C TYR A 57 -1.84 9.75 -2.54
N GLN A 58 -1.30 8.58 -2.20
CA GLN A 58 0.14 8.31 -2.34
C GLN A 58 0.57 8.23 -3.81
N ILE A 59 -0.26 7.70 -4.71
CA ILE A 59 -0.01 7.74 -6.16
C ILE A 59 0.08 9.20 -6.64
N ASN A 60 -0.87 10.05 -6.23
CA ASN A 60 -0.83 11.47 -6.58
C ASN A 60 0.39 12.19 -6.01
N TYR A 61 0.82 11.83 -4.80
CA TYR A 61 2.05 12.35 -4.19
C TYR A 61 3.27 11.92 -5.01
N PHE A 62 3.35 10.64 -5.38
CA PHE A 62 4.42 10.09 -6.21
C PHE A 62 4.50 10.81 -7.56
N HIS A 63 3.38 11.06 -8.25
CA HIS A 63 3.38 11.78 -9.52
C HIS A 63 3.96 13.20 -9.39
N ARG A 64 3.77 13.85 -8.23
CA ARG A 64 4.26 15.22 -7.98
C ARG A 64 5.72 15.26 -7.57
N PHE A 65 6.17 14.32 -6.74
CA PHE A 65 7.48 14.40 -6.08
C PHE A 65 8.47 13.34 -6.58
N GLN A 66 8.02 12.36 -7.35
CA GLN A 66 8.80 11.27 -7.92
C GLN A 66 9.61 10.48 -6.86
N ASP A 67 9.09 10.42 -5.62
CA ASP A 67 9.69 9.68 -4.51
C ASP A 67 9.23 8.22 -4.55
N LEU A 68 9.97 7.42 -5.33
CA LEU A 68 9.63 6.01 -5.56
C LEU A 68 9.74 5.16 -4.29
N SER A 69 10.75 5.39 -3.45
CA SER A 69 10.98 4.55 -2.27
C SER A 69 9.87 4.72 -1.23
N LEU A 70 9.45 5.96 -0.98
CA LEU A 70 8.30 6.23 -0.10
C LEU A 70 7.03 5.63 -0.70
N PHE A 71 6.82 5.78 -2.01
CA PHE A 71 5.66 5.22 -2.67
C PHE A 71 5.60 3.68 -2.56
N GLU A 72 6.70 2.98 -2.83
CA GLU A 72 6.81 1.52 -2.75
C GLU A 72 6.51 0.99 -1.34
N GLU A 73 7.01 1.66 -0.30
CA GLU A 73 6.73 1.29 1.10
C GLU A 73 5.23 1.36 1.39
N ASN A 74 4.60 2.47 1.01
CA ASN A 74 3.17 2.70 1.21
C ASN A 74 2.31 1.71 0.40
N PHE A 75 2.66 1.46 -0.86
CA PHE A 75 1.95 0.50 -1.72
C PHE A 75 2.03 -0.93 -1.16
N ASN A 76 3.23 -1.39 -0.79
CA ASN A 76 3.43 -2.72 -0.21
C ASN A 76 2.68 -2.90 1.11
N TRP A 77 2.63 -1.85 1.94
CA TRP A 77 1.86 -1.85 3.19
C TRP A 77 0.36 -2.02 2.93
N VAL A 78 -0.22 -1.31 1.94
CA VAL A 78 -1.64 -1.44 1.58
C VAL A 78 -1.93 -2.84 1.06
N VAL A 79 -1.14 -3.33 0.10
CA VAL A 79 -1.35 -4.68 -0.48
C VAL A 79 -1.31 -5.75 0.62
N LYS A 80 -0.35 -5.65 1.54
CA LYS A 80 -0.23 -6.60 2.66
C LYS A 80 -1.44 -6.54 3.60
N ASN A 81 -1.87 -5.35 4.01
CA ASN A 81 -3.01 -5.19 4.91
C ASN A 81 -4.33 -5.57 4.25
N PHE A 82 -4.50 -5.23 2.97
CA PHE A 82 -5.68 -5.59 2.19
C PHE A 82 -5.83 -7.11 2.16
N ASN A 83 -4.76 -7.83 1.80
CA ASN A 83 -4.77 -9.29 1.80
C ASN A 83 -4.95 -9.88 3.22
N HIS A 84 -4.40 -9.25 4.25
CA HIS A 84 -4.58 -9.68 5.63
C HIS A 84 -6.05 -9.59 6.06
N GLU A 85 -6.69 -8.43 5.89
CA GLU A 85 -8.10 -8.21 6.23
C GLU A 85 -9.03 -9.17 5.48
N LEU A 86 -8.72 -9.51 4.23
CA LEU A 86 -9.46 -10.51 3.46
C LEU A 86 -9.23 -11.95 3.91
N SER A 87 -8.09 -12.24 4.54
CA SER A 87 -7.77 -13.57 5.06
C SER A 87 -8.38 -13.86 6.44
N ILE A 88 -8.90 -12.84 7.13
CA ILE A 88 -9.57 -13.00 8.42
C ILE A 88 -10.94 -13.67 8.18
N PRO A 89 -11.21 -14.86 8.76
CA PRO A 89 -12.51 -15.51 8.65
C PRO A 89 -13.62 -14.59 9.16
N GLU A 90 -14.73 -14.48 8.42
CA GLU A 90 -15.93 -13.76 8.85
C GLU A 90 -16.38 -14.31 10.22
N GLY A 91 -16.19 -13.52 11.29
CA GLY A 91 -16.43 -13.95 12.67
C GLY A 91 -15.24 -13.80 13.62
N GLN A 92 -14.03 -13.59 13.11
CA GLN A 92 -12.84 -13.17 13.89
C GLN A 92 -12.50 -11.68 13.71
N ALA A 93 -13.45 -10.88 13.20
CA ALA A 93 -13.31 -9.42 13.17
C ALA A 93 -12.99 -8.96 14.60
N PHE A 94 -11.79 -8.40 14.74
CA PHE A 94 -11.17 -8.03 16.00
C PHE A 94 -12.19 -7.44 16.97
N LYS A 95 -12.39 -8.09 18.12
CA LYS A 95 -12.95 -7.43 19.29
C LYS A 95 -12.13 -6.16 19.48
N THR A 96 -12.75 -5.03 19.21
CA THR A 96 -12.24 -3.71 19.59
C THR A 96 -11.71 -3.85 21.00
N ILE A 97 -10.42 -3.56 21.17
CA ILE A 97 -9.85 -3.38 22.49
C ILE A 97 -10.54 -2.13 23.02
N SER A 98 -11.71 -2.33 23.64
CA SER A 98 -12.36 -1.33 24.44
C SER A 98 -11.39 -1.05 25.57
N LYS A 99 -10.51 -0.05 25.40
CA LYS A 99 -9.80 0.55 26.50
C LYS A 99 -10.85 1.11 27.43
N LYS A 100 -11.28 0.26 28.36
CA LYS A 100 -12.02 0.63 29.54
C LYS A 100 -11.00 1.38 30.39
N THR A 101 -10.93 2.69 30.19
CA THR A 101 -10.23 3.59 31.10
C THR A 101 -11.01 3.54 32.41
N LEU A 102 -10.41 2.91 33.42
CA LEU A 102 -10.77 3.08 34.83
C LEU A 102 -10.20 4.41 35.32
#